data_AF-A0A512HXI7-F1
#
_entry.id   AF-A0A512HXI7-F1
#
_cell.length_a   1.000
_cell.length_b   1.000
_cell.length_c   1.000
_cell.angle_alpha   90.00
_cell.angle_beta   90.00
_cell.angle_gamma   90.00
#
_symmetry.space_group_name_H-M   'P 1'
#
loop_
_entity.id
_entity.type
_entity.pdbx_description
1 polymer ?
#
loop_
_entity_poly.entity_id
_entity_poly.type
_entity_poly.pdbx_seq_one_letter_code
_entity_poly.pdbx_strand_id
1 'polypeptide(L)'
;MSRDPGPEFLRGDFAFRTVGERREPAPWRRLFFPVLPWVLVPVMIAVQYALVDDVAADGGGDTPWGLVLMFAACVPVSFAILETIWGRFESPGIIVAFARTIALPLMMGLVLGVTASLVRLRPGVEDTIRGNRRPDGWHYWYDASRGGGDIASELPLTVLANMFMPMLVALGLVVLVVLPWFAFFRPEQFIRANMMDTSPEAAAGNAAGARALSILIILIFAVPTATVWLSNEGETGWAWVVGVAMTVVGLGLTAYVLVCQTPDHAARASLPPAFRGVQTRRHELDQESGDGGR
;
A
#
# COMPACT_ATOMS: atom_id res chain seq x y z
N MET A 1 -38.88 28.11 30.12
CA MET A 1 -37.59 27.48 30.44
C MET A 1 -37.63 26.04 29.96
N SER A 2 -37.27 25.79 28.70
CA SER A 2 -37.14 24.44 28.13
C SER A 2 -35.77 23.88 28.50
N ARG A 3 -35.74 22.66 29.03
CA ARG A 3 -34.51 21.90 29.27
C ARG A 3 -34.07 21.29 27.95
N ASP A 4 -32.93 21.75 27.45
CA ASP A 4 -32.18 21.10 26.37
C ASP A 4 -31.77 19.68 26.81
N PRO A 5 -32.09 18.61 26.07
CA PRO A 5 -31.47 17.32 26.26
C PRO A 5 -30.08 17.38 25.61
N GLY A 6 -29.05 17.53 26.45
CA GLY A 6 -27.66 17.41 26.01
C GLY A 6 -27.37 16.03 25.40
N PRO A 7 -26.26 15.91 24.64
CA PRO A 7 -25.94 14.72 23.87
C PRO A 7 -25.75 13.49 24.77
N GLU A 8 -26.57 12.46 24.53
CA GLU A 8 -26.63 11.17 25.25
C GLU A 8 -25.36 10.29 25.13
N PHE A 9 -24.32 10.74 24.40
CA PHE A 9 -23.13 9.94 24.12
C PHE A 9 -22.16 9.78 25.31
N LEU A 10 -22.48 10.36 26.48
CA LEU A 10 -21.67 10.26 27.70
C LEU A 10 -22.32 9.47 28.84
N ARG A 11 -23.50 8.86 28.63
CA ARG A 11 -24.03 7.87 29.59
C ARG A 11 -23.32 6.55 29.40
N GLY A 12 -22.18 6.42 30.09
CA GLY A 12 -21.47 5.17 30.25
C GLY A 12 -22.31 4.17 31.03
N ASP A 13 -23.07 3.36 30.32
CA ASP A 13 -23.65 2.12 30.84
C ASP A 13 -22.52 1.11 31.07
N PHE A 14 -21.95 1.14 32.27
CA PHE A 14 -21.24 -0.01 32.87
C PHE A 14 -22.26 -1.10 33.21
N ALA A 15 -22.90 -1.67 32.19
CA ALA A 15 -23.67 -2.89 32.34
C ALA A 15 -22.69 -4.07 32.45
N PHE A 16 -22.86 -4.87 33.50
CA PHE A 16 -22.17 -6.14 33.72
C PHE A 16 -22.26 -7.02 32.46
N ARG A 17 -21.15 -7.10 31.71
CA ARG A 17 -21.05 -7.95 30.52
C ARG A 17 -21.04 -9.42 30.94
N THR A 18 -21.96 -10.17 30.36
CA THR A 18 -22.06 -11.62 30.50
C THR A 18 -20.80 -12.30 29.97
N VAL A 19 -20.32 -13.30 30.71
CA VAL A 19 -19.19 -14.17 30.37
C VAL A 19 -19.60 -15.02 29.16
N GLY A 20 -19.46 -14.48 27.95
CA GLY A 20 -19.88 -15.17 26.73
C GLY A 20 -19.71 -14.37 25.43
N GLU A 21 -19.64 -13.04 25.50
CA GLU A 21 -19.29 -12.24 24.34
C GLU A 21 -17.81 -12.45 24.00
N ARG A 22 -17.53 -13.16 22.90
CA ARG A 22 -16.20 -13.16 22.28
C ARG A 22 -15.84 -11.70 22.02
N ARG A 23 -15.00 -11.12 22.88
CA ARG A 23 -14.42 -9.79 22.66
C ARG A 23 -13.83 -9.81 21.26
N GLU A 24 -14.48 -9.12 20.33
CA GLU A 24 -13.88 -8.90 19.03
C GLU A 24 -12.52 -8.24 19.27
N PRO A 25 -11.44 -8.78 18.67
CA PRO A 25 -10.12 -8.20 18.86
C PRO A 25 -10.17 -6.74 18.45
N ALA A 26 -9.58 -5.88 19.28
CA ALA A 26 -9.59 -4.43 19.06
C ALA A 26 -9.25 -4.08 17.61
N PRO A 27 -9.86 -3.05 17.00
CA PRO A 27 -9.74 -2.77 15.57
C PRO A 27 -8.29 -2.69 15.05
N TRP A 28 -7.38 -2.15 15.88
CA TRP A 28 -5.95 -2.10 15.58
C TRP A 28 -5.30 -3.49 15.45
N ARG A 29 -5.76 -4.50 16.20
CA ARG A 29 -5.23 -5.86 16.10
C ARG A 29 -5.55 -6.49 14.75
N ARG A 30 -6.76 -6.28 14.23
CA ARG A 30 -7.13 -6.78 12.89
C ARG A 30 -6.37 -6.04 11.77
N LEU A 31 -6.06 -4.76 12.00
CA LEU A 31 -5.27 -3.95 11.07
C LEU A 31 -3.83 -4.46 10.95
N PHE A 32 -3.17 -4.70 12.10
CA PHE A 32 -1.73 -4.97 12.19
C PHE A 32 -1.35 -6.45 12.33
N PHE A 33 -2.27 -7.31 12.76
CA PHE A 33 -2.02 -8.74 13.00
C PHE A 33 -2.99 -9.66 12.22
N PRO A 34 -3.02 -9.57 10.88
CA PRO A 34 -3.68 -10.59 10.09
C PRO A 34 -2.94 -11.93 10.25
N VAL A 35 -3.66 -12.97 10.66
CA VAL A 35 -3.07 -14.25 11.08
C VAL A 35 -2.21 -14.86 9.97
N LEU A 36 -2.73 -14.92 8.75
CA LEU A 36 -2.06 -15.60 7.64
C LEU A 36 -0.75 -14.91 7.19
N PRO A 37 -0.68 -13.58 7.00
CA PRO A 37 0.58 -12.88 6.78
C PRO A 37 1.65 -13.13 7.85
N TRP A 38 1.25 -13.21 9.13
CA TRP A 38 2.20 -13.52 10.21
C TRP A 38 2.64 -14.99 10.22
N VAL A 39 1.84 -15.91 9.68
CA VAL A 39 2.27 -17.30 9.42
C VAL A 39 3.28 -17.36 8.26
N LEU A 40 3.18 -16.46 7.28
CA LEU A 40 4.14 -16.39 6.18
C LEU A 40 5.52 -15.86 6.62
N VAL A 41 5.61 -15.10 7.71
CA VAL A 41 6.91 -14.64 8.26
C VAL A 41 7.85 -15.81 8.62
N PRO A 42 7.49 -16.78 9.48
CA PRO A 42 8.36 -17.92 9.77
C PRO A 42 8.62 -18.81 8.55
N VAL A 43 7.67 -18.91 7.61
CA VAL A 43 7.92 -19.59 6.32
C VAL A 43 9.04 -18.89 5.56
N MET A 44 8.99 -17.56 5.45
CA MET A 44 10.05 -16.78 4.79
C MET A 44 11.38 -16.88 5.53
N ILE A 45 11.39 -16.93 6.87
CA ILE A 45 12.60 -17.19 7.65
C ILE A 45 13.21 -18.55 7.29
N ALA A 46 12.39 -19.61 7.22
CA ALA A 46 12.86 -20.93 6.82
C ALA A 46 13.42 -20.95 5.38
N VAL A 47 12.77 -20.22 4.47
CA VAL A 47 13.25 -20.06 3.08
C VAL A 47 14.59 -19.31 3.03
N GLN A 48 14.74 -18.20 3.78
CA GLN A 48 16.00 -17.48 3.89
C GLN A 48 17.13 -18.38 4.41
N TYR A 49 16.84 -19.19 5.44
CA TYR A 49 17.80 -20.14 5.99
C TYR A 49 18.21 -21.23 4.98
N ALA A 50 17.27 -21.72 4.18
CA ALA A 50 17.52 -22.75 3.18
C ALA A 50 18.32 -22.23 1.97
N LEU A 51 18.08 -20.98 1.55
CA LEU A 51 18.68 -20.40 0.34
C LEU A 51 20.01 -19.69 0.58
N VAL A 52 20.42 -19.47 1.84
CA VAL A 52 21.65 -18.70 2.14
C VAL A 52 22.91 -19.33 1.54
N ASP A 53 23.00 -20.65 1.47
CA ASP A 53 24.17 -21.34 0.91
C ASP A 53 24.28 -21.12 -0.60
N ASP A 54 23.14 -21.17 -1.32
CA ASP A 54 23.10 -20.93 -2.77
C ASP A 54 23.47 -19.48 -3.10
N VAL A 55 23.01 -18.53 -2.29
CA VAL A 55 23.31 -17.10 -2.47
C VAL A 55 24.76 -16.79 -2.08
N ALA A 56 25.30 -17.47 -1.08
CA ALA A 56 26.72 -17.39 -0.71
C ALA A 56 27.65 -17.98 -1.78
N ALA A 57 27.18 -18.97 -2.54
CA ALA A 57 27.91 -19.54 -3.67
C ALA A 57 27.81 -18.67 -4.94
N ASP A 58 26.81 -17.78 -5.02
CA ASP A 58 26.60 -16.90 -6.16
C ASP A 58 27.41 -15.60 -6.07
N GLY A 59 28.72 -15.71 -6.28
CA GLY A 59 29.59 -14.54 -6.38
C GLY A 59 29.29 -13.63 -7.57
N GLY A 60 28.59 -14.15 -8.59
CA GLY A 60 28.23 -13.43 -9.81
C GLY A 60 27.06 -12.46 -9.63
N GLY A 61 26.11 -12.82 -8.77
CA GLY A 61 24.82 -12.13 -8.66
C GLY A 61 23.77 -12.66 -9.65
N ASP A 62 24.01 -13.83 -10.25
CA ASP A 62 23.18 -14.39 -11.30
C ASP A 62 21.95 -15.12 -10.73
N THR A 63 21.96 -15.46 -9.44
CA THR A 63 20.88 -16.22 -8.82
C THR A 63 19.71 -15.32 -8.39
N PRO A 64 18.46 -15.65 -8.73
CA PRO A 64 17.31 -14.88 -8.25
C PRO A 64 17.10 -15.03 -6.73
N TRP A 65 17.74 -16.01 -6.08
CA TRP A 65 17.56 -16.28 -4.65
C TRP A 65 18.05 -15.15 -3.74
N GLY A 66 19.01 -14.34 -4.18
CA GLY A 66 19.44 -13.17 -3.42
C GLY A 66 18.32 -12.13 -3.24
N LEU A 67 17.41 -12.02 -4.21
CA LEU A 67 16.21 -11.18 -4.10
C LEU A 67 15.25 -11.70 -3.03
N VAL A 68 15.16 -13.03 -2.86
CA VAL A 68 14.31 -13.63 -1.83
C VAL A 68 14.85 -13.32 -0.43
N LEU A 69 16.18 -13.32 -0.24
CA LEU A 69 16.79 -12.88 1.03
C LEU A 69 16.56 -11.38 1.27
N MET A 70 16.83 -10.55 0.26
CA MET A 70 16.81 -9.09 0.38
C MET A 70 15.39 -8.50 0.45
N PHE A 71 14.39 -9.20 -0.08
CA PHE A 71 13.02 -8.71 -0.20
C PHE A 71 11.97 -9.71 0.30
N ALA A 72 12.34 -10.61 1.21
CA ALA A 72 11.45 -11.63 1.77
C ALA A 72 10.12 -11.08 2.28
N ALA A 73 10.15 -9.89 2.87
CA ALA A 73 8.96 -9.23 3.40
C ALA A 73 7.91 -8.86 2.33
N CYS A 74 8.27 -8.86 1.05
CA CYS A 74 7.31 -8.63 -0.03
C CYS A 74 6.18 -9.67 -0.02
N VAL A 75 6.48 -10.92 0.32
CA VAL A 75 5.50 -12.02 0.31
C VAL A 75 4.39 -11.83 1.37
N PRO A 76 4.70 -11.78 2.68
CA PRO A 76 3.66 -11.61 3.71
C PRO A 76 2.93 -10.27 3.57
N VAL A 77 3.63 -9.19 3.22
CA VAL A 77 3.01 -7.88 3.00
C VAL A 77 2.04 -7.92 1.82
N SER A 78 2.45 -8.47 0.68
CA SER A 78 1.58 -8.57 -0.50
C SER A 78 0.30 -9.34 -0.19
N PHE A 79 0.43 -10.46 0.53
CA PHE A 79 -0.72 -11.24 0.95
C PHE A 79 -1.66 -10.43 1.86
N ALA A 80 -1.09 -9.67 2.81
CA ALA A 80 -1.88 -8.83 3.71
C ALA A 80 -2.60 -7.68 2.97
N ILE A 81 -2.00 -7.13 1.92
CA ILE A 81 -2.67 -6.12 1.07
C ILE A 81 -3.80 -6.77 0.28
N LEU A 82 -3.56 -7.91 -0.35
CA LEU A 82 -4.58 -8.62 -1.12
C LEU A 82 -5.75 -9.09 -0.25
N GLU A 83 -5.50 -9.48 1.01
CA GLU A 83 -6.54 -9.86 1.97
C GLU A 83 -7.63 -8.79 2.12
N THR A 84 -7.31 -7.53 1.89
CA THR A 84 -8.30 -6.44 1.97
C THR A 84 -9.46 -6.57 0.97
N ILE A 85 -9.28 -7.36 -0.09
CA ILE A 85 -10.28 -7.63 -1.12
C ILE A 85 -11.40 -8.54 -0.61
N TRP A 86 -11.05 -9.59 0.15
CA TRP A 86 -12.02 -10.59 0.63
C TRP A 86 -12.26 -10.54 2.15
N GLY A 87 -11.41 -9.86 2.90
CA GLY A 87 -11.53 -9.70 4.35
C GLY A 87 -12.73 -8.84 4.74
N ARG A 88 -13.29 -9.13 5.92
CA ARG A 88 -14.36 -8.34 6.53
C ARG A 88 -13.75 -7.41 7.57
N PHE A 89 -13.83 -6.11 7.33
CA PHE A 89 -13.28 -5.07 8.18
C PHE A 89 -14.40 -4.11 8.59
N GLU A 90 -14.27 -3.52 9.79
CA GLU A 90 -15.16 -2.45 10.26
C GLU A 90 -14.96 -1.17 9.43
N SER A 91 -13.72 -0.90 9.03
CA SER A 91 -13.36 0.19 8.12
C SER A 91 -13.41 -0.25 6.66
N PRO A 92 -13.61 0.68 5.70
CA PRO A 92 -13.49 0.37 4.28
C PRO A 92 -12.15 -0.31 3.94
N GLY A 93 -12.19 -1.40 3.17
CA GLY A 93 -11.00 -2.20 2.86
C GLY A 93 -9.87 -1.40 2.20
N ILE A 94 -10.21 -0.36 1.44
CA ILE A 94 -9.24 0.56 0.83
C ILE A 94 -8.41 1.29 1.90
N ILE A 95 -9.04 1.81 2.96
CA ILE A 95 -8.34 2.52 4.04
C ILE A 95 -7.41 1.56 4.79
N VAL A 96 -7.88 0.34 5.04
CA VAL A 96 -7.07 -0.74 5.63
C VAL A 96 -5.85 -1.05 4.76
N ALA A 97 -6.03 -1.13 3.44
CA ALA A 97 -4.93 -1.40 2.50
C ALA A 97 -3.88 -0.29 2.53
N PHE A 98 -4.28 0.99 2.50
CA PHE A 98 -3.36 2.12 2.63
C PHE A 98 -2.65 2.17 3.98
N ALA A 99 -3.32 1.87 5.09
CA ALA A 99 -2.64 1.81 6.39
C ALA A 99 -1.58 0.70 6.42
N ARG A 100 -1.88 -0.44 5.78
CA ARG A 100 -0.99 -1.60 5.70
C ARG A 100 0.23 -1.35 4.81
N THR A 101 0.19 -0.42 3.84
CA THR A 101 1.35 -0.13 2.96
C THR A 101 2.53 0.49 3.70
N ILE A 102 2.31 1.06 4.90
CA ILE A 102 3.39 1.61 5.73
C ILE A 102 3.66 0.68 6.91
N ALA A 103 2.61 0.32 7.66
CA ALA A 103 2.80 -0.36 8.93
C ALA A 103 3.37 -1.78 8.80
N LEU A 104 2.87 -2.58 7.86
CA LEU A 104 3.32 -3.97 7.72
C LEU A 104 4.75 -4.07 7.19
N PRO A 105 5.17 -3.31 6.16
CA PRO A 105 6.57 -3.27 5.76
C PRO A 105 7.53 -2.87 6.87
N LEU A 106 7.18 -1.90 7.72
CA LEU A 106 8.02 -1.53 8.86
C LEU A 106 8.16 -2.69 9.85
N MET A 107 7.06 -3.33 10.25
CA MET A 107 7.09 -4.40 11.25
C MET A 107 7.70 -5.70 10.70
N MET A 108 7.18 -6.21 9.59
CA MET A 108 7.60 -7.48 9.00
C MET A 108 8.96 -7.34 8.31
N GLY A 109 9.22 -6.19 7.69
CA GLY A 109 10.51 -5.89 7.06
C GLY A 109 11.66 -5.82 8.06
N LEU A 110 11.42 -5.25 9.25
CA LEU A 110 12.39 -5.29 10.33
C LEU A 110 12.74 -6.73 10.71
N VAL A 111 11.72 -7.56 10.97
CA VAL A 111 11.90 -8.96 11.40
C VAL A 111 12.64 -9.76 10.34
N LEU A 112 12.21 -9.68 9.08
CA LEU A 112 12.79 -10.46 7.99
C LEU A 112 14.14 -9.92 7.51
N GLY A 113 14.39 -8.61 7.63
CA GLY A 113 15.69 -8.02 7.33
C GLY A 113 16.75 -8.37 8.38
N VAL A 114 16.38 -8.34 9.67
CA VAL A 114 17.26 -8.82 10.74
C VAL A 114 17.53 -10.31 10.56
N THR A 115 16.50 -11.11 10.26
CA THR A 115 16.68 -12.56 10.09
C THR A 115 17.56 -12.89 8.88
N ALA A 116 17.36 -12.22 7.73
CA ALA A 116 18.23 -12.33 6.56
C ALA A 116 19.70 -12.02 6.89
N SER A 117 19.95 -11.05 7.77
CA SER A 117 21.31 -10.71 8.21
C SER A 117 21.88 -11.79 9.13
N LEU A 118 21.06 -12.33 10.04
CA LEU A 118 21.48 -13.36 10.99
C LEU A 118 21.73 -14.73 10.36
N VAL A 119 21.01 -15.11 9.29
CA VAL A 119 21.25 -16.40 8.63
C VAL A 119 22.66 -16.51 8.03
N ARG A 120 23.33 -15.39 7.75
CA ARG A 120 24.74 -15.36 7.34
C ARG A 120 25.68 -15.87 8.44
N LEU A 121 25.31 -15.77 9.71
CA LEU A 121 26.09 -16.27 10.83
C LEU A 121 26.08 -17.80 10.94
N ARG A 122 25.34 -18.49 10.06
CA ARG A 122 25.34 -19.94 10.00
C ARG A 122 26.76 -20.45 9.67
N PRO A 123 27.25 -21.51 10.36
CA PRO A 123 28.57 -22.08 10.10
C PRO A 123 28.76 -22.45 8.61
N GLY A 124 29.91 -22.09 8.06
CA GLY A 124 30.29 -22.38 6.67
C GLY A 124 29.84 -21.34 5.64
N VAL A 125 28.81 -20.52 5.91
CA VAL A 125 28.33 -19.51 4.95
C VAL A 125 29.41 -18.48 4.64
N GLU A 126 30.07 -17.94 5.66
CA GLU A 126 31.13 -16.95 5.48
C GLU A 126 32.32 -17.50 4.68
N ASP A 127 32.66 -18.78 4.88
CA ASP A 127 33.73 -19.44 4.13
C ASP A 127 33.33 -19.64 2.67
N THR A 128 32.05 -20.00 2.41
CA THR A 128 31.50 -20.08 1.06
C THR A 128 31.51 -18.73 0.35
N ILE A 129 31.10 -17.65 1.02
CA ILE A 129 31.16 -16.29 0.48
C ILE A 129 32.60 -15.94 0.10
N ARG A 130 33.56 -16.18 1.00
CA ARG A 130 34.98 -15.90 0.76
C ARG A 130 35.53 -16.71 -0.41
N GLY A 131 35.13 -17.97 -0.54
CA GLY A 131 35.55 -18.86 -1.62
C GLY A 131 35.01 -18.47 -3.00
N ASN A 132 33.87 -17.78 -3.06
CA ASN A 132 33.21 -17.37 -4.31
C ASN A 132 33.37 -15.88 -4.64
N ARG A 133 34.20 -15.13 -3.89
CA ARG A 133 34.51 -13.74 -4.21
C ARG A 133 35.25 -13.63 -5.54
N ARG A 134 34.98 -12.54 -6.25
CA ARG A 134 35.77 -12.13 -7.43
C ARG A 134 37.21 -11.76 -7.01
N PRO A 135 38.17 -11.73 -7.95
CA PRO A 135 39.57 -11.41 -7.63
C PRO A 135 39.79 -10.03 -6.98
N ASP A 136 38.88 -9.08 -7.17
CA ASP A 136 38.86 -7.76 -6.54
C ASP A 136 38.25 -7.78 -5.12
N GLY A 137 37.87 -8.96 -4.62
CA GLY A 137 37.26 -9.15 -3.30
C GLY A 137 35.75 -8.88 -3.27
N TRP A 138 35.14 -8.56 -4.41
CA TRP A 138 33.72 -8.24 -4.50
C TRP A 138 32.83 -9.50 -4.52
N HIS A 139 31.63 -9.39 -3.96
CA HIS A 139 30.56 -10.37 -4.03
C HIS A 139 29.23 -9.60 -4.17
N TYR A 140 28.39 -9.93 -5.16
CA TYR A 140 27.20 -9.14 -5.48
C TYR A 140 26.28 -8.92 -4.29
N TRP A 141 26.01 -10.00 -3.56
CA TRP A 141 25.12 -10.00 -2.39
C TRP A 141 25.81 -9.57 -1.08
N TYR A 142 27.15 -9.60 -1.02
CA TYR A 142 27.94 -9.52 0.22
C TYR A 142 29.26 -8.74 0.02
N ASP A 143 29.16 -7.47 -0.39
CA ASP A 143 30.30 -6.68 -0.89
C ASP A 143 31.33 -6.29 0.19
N ALA A 144 32.40 -7.08 0.29
CA ALA A 144 33.52 -6.80 1.20
C ALA A 144 34.48 -5.68 0.75
N SER A 145 34.46 -5.28 -0.53
CA SER A 145 35.47 -4.40 -1.13
C SER A 145 35.45 -2.95 -0.60
N ARG A 146 34.34 -2.53 0.00
CA ARG A 146 34.14 -1.20 0.59
C ARG A 146 34.16 -1.20 2.13
N GLY A 147 34.76 -2.22 2.73
CA GLY A 147 34.63 -2.49 4.17
C GLY A 147 33.36 -3.25 4.54
N GLY A 148 32.57 -3.67 3.54
CA GLY A 148 31.30 -4.37 3.70
C GLY A 148 31.43 -5.89 3.82
N GLY A 149 32.42 -6.37 4.59
CA GLY A 149 32.56 -7.81 4.86
C GLY A 149 31.91 -8.20 6.19
N ASP A 150 31.53 -7.20 6.99
CA ASP A 150 31.02 -7.36 8.34
C ASP A 150 29.50 -7.23 8.35
N ILE A 151 28.83 -8.08 9.13
CA ILE A 151 27.38 -8.08 9.33
C ILE A 151 26.86 -6.70 9.74
N ALA A 152 27.67 -5.91 10.45
CA ALA A 152 27.33 -4.54 10.85
C ALA A 152 27.05 -3.60 9.67
N SER A 153 27.68 -3.83 8.51
CA SER A 153 27.52 -3.01 7.31
C SER A 153 26.34 -3.45 6.43
N GLU A 154 26.03 -4.74 6.39
CA GLU A 154 24.95 -5.31 5.59
C GLU A 154 23.59 -5.26 6.28
N LEU A 155 23.58 -5.33 7.62
CA LEU A 155 22.35 -5.34 8.40
C LEU A 155 21.49 -4.10 8.13
N PRO A 156 22.03 -2.86 8.13
CA PRO A 156 21.25 -1.69 7.75
C PRO A 156 20.68 -1.81 6.34
N LEU A 157 21.48 -2.24 5.36
CA LEU A 157 21.01 -2.36 3.98
C LEU A 157 19.89 -3.40 3.84
N THR A 158 20.07 -4.59 4.43
CA THR A 158 19.11 -5.70 4.35
C THR A 158 17.80 -5.37 5.07
N VAL A 159 17.87 -4.69 6.21
CA VAL A 159 16.70 -4.18 6.94
C VAL A 159 15.98 -3.12 6.12
N LEU A 160 16.69 -2.11 5.61
CA LEU A 160 16.07 -1.05 4.81
C LEU A 160 15.48 -1.60 3.51
N ALA A 161 16.15 -2.55 2.85
CA ALA A 161 15.63 -3.23 1.67
C ALA A 161 14.33 -3.99 1.96
N ASN A 162 14.29 -4.75 3.06
CA ASN A 162 13.09 -5.45 3.51
C ASN A 162 12.00 -4.50 4.06
N MET A 163 12.30 -3.24 4.35
CA MET A 163 11.28 -2.24 4.71
C MET A 163 10.74 -1.52 3.47
N PHE A 164 11.61 -0.96 2.63
CA PHE A 164 11.19 -0.09 1.53
C PHE A 164 10.66 -0.86 0.33
N MET A 165 11.26 -1.99 -0.03
CA MET A 165 10.79 -2.73 -1.20
C MET A 165 9.37 -3.26 -1.02
N PRO A 166 8.97 -3.84 0.13
CA PRO A 166 7.58 -4.19 0.36
C PRO A 166 6.64 -2.99 0.47
N MET A 167 7.10 -1.80 0.88
CA MET A 167 6.26 -0.58 0.79
C MET A 167 5.92 -0.27 -0.67
N LEU A 168 6.90 -0.34 -1.57
CA LEU A 168 6.70 -0.10 -3.00
C LEU A 168 5.78 -1.17 -3.61
N VAL A 169 6.02 -2.45 -3.29
CA VAL A 169 5.15 -3.55 -3.74
C VAL A 169 3.74 -3.41 -3.19
N ALA A 170 3.58 -3.07 -1.91
CA ALA A 170 2.27 -2.84 -1.30
C ALA A 170 1.53 -1.69 -1.98
N LEU A 171 2.21 -0.56 -2.22
CA LEU A 171 1.63 0.58 -2.93
C LEU A 171 1.23 0.18 -4.35
N GLY A 172 2.09 -0.55 -5.07
CA GLY A 172 1.80 -1.08 -6.39
C GLY A 172 0.56 -1.97 -6.39
N LEU A 173 0.43 -2.89 -5.42
CA LEU A 173 -0.77 -3.74 -5.28
C LEU A 173 -2.02 -2.93 -4.93
N VAL A 174 -1.90 -1.90 -4.10
CA VAL A 174 -3.04 -1.03 -3.80
C VAL A 174 -3.51 -0.32 -5.07
N VAL A 175 -2.59 0.26 -5.84
CA VAL A 175 -2.91 1.02 -7.05
C VAL A 175 -3.40 0.12 -8.20
N LEU A 176 -2.73 -1.00 -8.44
CA LEU A 176 -2.97 -1.85 -9.60
C LEU A 176 -4.03 -2.93 -9.36
N VAL A 177 -4.32 -3.28 -8.11
CA VAL A 177 -5.22 -4.40 -7.78
C VAL A 177 -6.36 -3.97 -6.85
N VAL A 178 -6.05 -3.42 -5.68
CA VAL A 178 -7.08 -3.13 -4.65
C VAL A 178 -8.02 -2.02 -5.10
N LEU A 179 -7.50 -0.88 -5.55
CA LEU A 179 -8.32 0.24 -6.01
C LEU A 179 -9.20 -0.14 -7.21
N PRO A 180 -8.69 -0.78 -8.29
CA PRO A 180 -9.52 -1.26 -9.38
C PRO A 180 -10.56 -2.26 -8.91
N TRP A 181 -10.18 -3.21 -8.04
CA TRP A 181 -11.14 -4.18 -7.53
C TRP A 181 -12.35 -3.49 -6.87
N PHE A 182 -12.10 -2.53 -5.99
CA PHE A 182 -13.19 -1.80 -5.34
C PHE A 182 -13.94 -0.86 -6.29
N ALA A 183 -13.26 -0.17 -7.20
CA ALA A 183 -13.92 0.73 -8.14
C ALA A 183 -14.86 0.00 -9.11
N PHE A 184 -14.49 -1.21 -9.55
CA PHE A 184 -15.28 -1.98 -10.52
C PHE A 184 -16.28 -2.94 -9.88
N PHE A 185 -15.88 -3.69 -8.85
CA PHE A 185 -16.70 -4.76 -8.28
C PHE A 185 -17.42 -4.38 -6.97
N ARG A 186 -16.97 -3.33 -6.27
CA ARG A 186 -17.58 -2.87 -5.00
C ARG A 186 -17.64 -1.33 -4.91
N PRO A 187 -18.23 -0.64 -5.89
CA PRO A 187 -18.15 0.81 -6.02
C PRO A 187 -18.70 1.54 -4.78
N GLU A 188 -19.73 1.02 -4.12
CA GLU A 188 -20.28 1.60 -2.88
C GLU A 188 -19.25 1.73 -1.74
N GLN A 189 -18.29 0.79 -1.63
CA GLN A 189 -17.22 0.90 -0.64
C GLN A 189 -16.21 1.99 -1.03
N PHE A 190 -15.93 2.11 -2.32
CA PHE A 190 -15.06 3.16 -2.86
C PHE A 190 -15.67 4.56 -2.66
N ILE A 191 -16.95 4.72 -2.98
CA ILE A 191 -17.74 5.95 -2.82
C ILE A 191 -17.73 6.39 -1.35
N ARG A 192 -18.04 5.47 -0.42
CA ARG A 192 -18.01 5.76 1.02
C ARG A 192 -16.60 6.10 1.53
N ALA A 193 -15.57 5.38 1.09
CA ALA A 193 -14.19 5.63 1.50
C ALA A 193 -13.69 7.03 1.08
N ASN A 194 -14.25 7.60 0.01
CA ASN A 194 -13.91 8.93 -0.51
C ASN A 194 -14.90 10.02 -0.07
N MET A 195 -15.82 9.72 0.85
CA MET A 195 -16.84 10.65 1.36
C MET A 195 -17.62 11.31 0.21
N MET A 196 -18.12 10.46 -0.69
CA MET A 196 -18.95 10.82 -1.83
C MET A 196 -20.42 10.53 -1.52
N ASP A 197 -21.34 11.26 -2.16
CA ASP A 197 -22.78 11.08 -1.97
C ASP A 197 -23.22 9.65 -2.35
N THR A 198 -23.94 8.99 -1.46
CA THR A 198 -24.47 7.64 -1.64
C THR A 198 -25.94 7.62 -2.04
N SER A 199 -26.56 8.78 -2.30
CA SER A 199 -27.93 8.88 -2.79
C SER A 199 -28.11 8.09 -4.10
N PRO A 200 -29.29 7.47 -4.35
CA PRO A 200 -29.52 6.71 -5.57
C PRO A 200 -29.29 7.50 -6.87
N GLU A 201 -29.51 8.82 -6.82
CA GLU A 201 -29.32 9.74 -7.94
C GLU A 201 -27.85 9.95 -8.28
N ALA A 202 -26.99 10.10 -7.26
CA ALA A 202 -25.55 10.31 -7.43
C ALA A 202 -24.75 9.00 -7.60
N ALA A 203 -25.28 7.87 -7.12
CA ALA A 203 -24.54 6.60 -7.03
C ALA A 203 -23.94 6.14 -8.37
N ALA A 204 -24.69 6.26 -9.48
CA ALA A 204 -24.22 5.85 -10.80
C ALA A 204 -23.06 6.73 -11.31
N GLY A 205 -23.19 8.05 -11.15
CA GLY A 205 -22.13 9.02 -11.50
C GLY A 205 -20.88 8.80 -10.65
N ASN A 206 -21.05 8.66 -9.34
CA ASN A 206 -19.96 8.41 -8.40
C ASN A 206 -19.24 7.08 -8.68
N ALA A 207 -19.96 6.03 -9.07
CA ALA A 207 -19.35 4.75 -9.46
C ALA A 207 -18.55 4.88 -10.77
N ALA A 208 -19.07 5.60 -11.77
CA ALA A 208 -18.35 5.86 -13.01
C ALA A 208 -17.09 6.72 -12.76
N GLY A 209 -17.21 7.76 -11.95
CA GLY A 209 -16.09 8.59 -11.50
C GLY A 209 -15.05 7.79 -10.72
N ALA A 210 -15.45 6.86 -9.85
CA ALA A 210 -14.53 5.97 -9.13
C ALA A 210 -13.70 5.08 -10.07
N ARG A 211 -14.34 4.51 -11.11
CA ARG A 211 -13.64 3.71 -12.14
C ARG A 211 -12.65 4.55 -12.93
N ALA A 212 -13.08 5.73 -13.38
CA ALA A 212 -12.21 6.66 -14.10
C ALA A 212 -11.03 7.13 -13.25
N LEU A 213 -11.27 7.43 -11.97
CA LEU A 213 -10.21 7.79 -11.01
C LEU A 213 -9.23 6.63 -10.81
N SER A 214 -9.72 5.40 -10.68
CA SER A 214 -8.85 4.23 -10.57
C SER A 214 -7.95 4.05 -11.80
N ILE A 215 -8.49 4.23 -13.01
CA ILE A 215 -7.71 4.18 -14.25
C ILE A 215 -6.69 5.33 -14.27
N LEU A 216 -7.12 6.55 -13.92
CA LEU A 216 -6.24 7.72 -13.86
C LEU A 216 -5.06 7.49 -12.92
N ILE A 217 -5.28 6.93 -11.73
CA ILE A 217 -4.22 6.60 -10.77
C ILE A 217 -3.27 5.55 -11.36
N ILE A 218 -3.77 4.51 -12.04
CA ILE A 218 -2.90 3.53 -12.72
C ILE A 218 -2.01 4.24 -13.75
N LEU A 219 -2.58 5.14 -14.57
CA LEU A 219 -1.84 5.86 -15.60
C LEU A 219 -0.72 6.74 -15.02
N ILE A 220 -0.90 7.32 -13.83
CA ILE A 220 0.14 8.11 -13.15
C ILE A 220 1.43 7.28 -12.95
N PHE A 221 1.31 5.97 -12.72
CA PHE A 221 2.48 5.10 -12.57
C PHE A 221 2.88 4.43 -13.88
N ALA A 222 1.91 3.93 -14.66
CA ALA A 222 2.19 3.18 -15.88
C ALA A 222 2.87 4.04 -16.95
N VAL A 223 2.50 5.32 -17.07
CA VAL A 223 3.01 6.20 -18.14
C VAL A 223 4.49 6.53 -17.91
N PRO A 224 4.94 7.02 -16.74
CA PRO A 224 6.37 7.22 -16.50
C PRO A 224 7.20 5.93 -16.68
N THR A 225 6.70 4.79 -16.19
CA THR A 225 7.40 3.50 -16.35
C THR A 225 7.54 3.12 -17.83
N ALA A 226 6.48 3.23 -18.62
CA ALA A 226 6.53 2.96 -20.06
C ALA A 226 7.48 3.92 -20.80
N THR A 227 7.44 5.22 -20.47
CA THR A 227 8.31 6.23 -21.08
C THR A 227 9.78 5.95 -20.80
N VAL A 228 10.13 5.58 -19.56
CA VAL A 228 11.52 5.23 -19.19
C VAL A 228 11.96 3.98 -19.96
N TRP A 229 11.10 2.97 -20.05
CA TRP A 229 11.43 1.73 -20.74
C TRP A 229 11.66 1.95 -22.24
N LEU A 230 10.73 2.62 -22.93
CA LEU A 230 10.85 2.97 -24.36
C LEU A 230 12.07 3.86 -24.65
N SER A 231 12.42 4.76 -23.74
CA SER A 231 13.60 5.62 -23.89
C SER A 231 14.91 4.82 -23.85
N ASN A 232 14.97 3.76 -23.05
CA ASN A 232 16.17 2.92 -22.94
C ASN A 232 16.37 2.02 -24.17
N GLU A 233 15.31 1.72 -24.91
CA GLU A 233 15.37 0.90 -26.14
C GLU A 233 15.72 1.72 -27.40
N GLY A 234 16.05 3.00 -27.23
CA GLY A 234 16.37 3.90 -28.36
C GLY A 234 15.13 4.41 -29.11
N GLU A 235 13.93 4.11 -28.61
CA GLU A 235 12.65 4.53 -29.19
C GLU A 235 12.15 5.87 -28.61
N THR A 236 13.05 6.83 -28.39
CA THR A 236 12.73 8.12 -27.76
C THR A 236 11.58 8.87 -28.45
N GLY A 237 11.45 8.74 -29.77
CA GLY A 237 10.34 9.32 -30.53
C GLY A 237 8.98 8.74 -30.13
N TRP A 238 8.89 7.42 -29.97
CA TRP A 238 7.67 6.75 -29.49
C TRP A 238 7.36 7.08 -28.03
N ALA A 239 8.39 7.17 -27.19
CA ALA A 239 8.23 7.59 -25.79
C ALA A 239 7.53 8.95 -25.67
N TRP A 240 7.88 9.92 -26.53
CA TRP A 240 7.20 11.22 -26.60
C TRP A 240 5.75 11.13 -27.07
N VAL A 241 5.50 10.37 -28.15
CA VAL A 241 4.14 10.19 -28.68
C VAL A 241 3.22 9.57 -27.63
N VAL A 242 3.69 8.50 -26.96
CA VAL A 242 2.97 7.84 -25.87
C VAL A 242 2.75 8.81 -24.72
N GLY A 243 3.77 9.55 -24.29
CA GLY A 243 3.66 10.53 -23.21
C GLY A 243 2.61 11.62 -23.48
N VAL A 244 2.60 12.20 -24.69
CA VAL A 244 1.61 13.22 -25.09
C VAL A 244 0.21 12.63 -25.17
N ALA A 245 0.04 11.48 -25.84
CA ALA A 245 -1.26 10.83 -25.96
C ALA A 245 -1.85 10.49 -24.59
N MET A 246 -1.04 9.94 -23.69
CA MET A 246 -1.47 9.59 -22.34
C MET A 246 -1.77 10.82 -21.48
N THR A 247 -1.07 11.95 -21.71
CA THR A 247 -1.40 13.23 -21.06
C THR A 247 -2.80 13.70 -21.46
N VAL A 248 -3.16 13.63 -22.74
CA VAL A 248 -4.51 13.99 -23.23
C VAL A 248 -5.57 13.07 -22.61
N VAL A 249 -5.32 11.76 -22.58
CA VAL A 249 -6.21 10.78 -21.91
C VAL A 249 -6.37 11.10 -20.42
N GLY A 250 -5.27 11.40 -19.73
CA GLY A 250 -5.28 11.77 -18.32
C GLY A 250 -6.10 13.02 -18.02
N LEU A 251 -5.98 14.07 -18.86
CA LEU A 251 -6.80 15.27 -18.76
C LEU A 251 -8.28 14.98 -18.99
N GLY A 252 -8.60 14.16 -20.01
CA GLY A 252 -9.97 13.74 -20.28
C GLY A 252 -10.59 12.95 -19.12
N LEU A 253 -9.87 12.00 -18.56
CA LEU A 253 -10.30 11.25 -17.37
C LEU A 253 -10.46 12.16 -16.16
N THR A 254 -9.56 13.13 -15.96
CA THR A 254 -9.66 14.10 -14.87
C THR A 254 -10.94 14.92 -14.98
N ALA A 255 -11.22 15.47 -16.18
CA ALA A 255 -12.45 16.21 -16.43
C ALA A 255 -13.69 15.33 -16.21
N TYR A 256 -13.65 14.07 -16.67
CA TYR A 256 -14.74 13.12 -16.47
C TYR A 256 -14.99 12.83 -14.98
N VAL A 257 -13.93 12.60 -14.19
CA VAL A 257 -14.01 12.42 -12.74
C VAL A 257 -14.67 13.64 -12.09
N LEU A 258 -14.22 14.85 -12.43
CA LEU A 258 -14.77 16.10 -11.88
C LEU A 258 -16.24 16.33 -12.22
N VAL A 259 -16.71 15.84 -13.39
CA VAL A 259 -18.10 15.98 -13.82
C VAL A 259 -19.01 14.92 -13.19
N CYS A 260 -18.53 13.69 -13.06
CA CYS A 260 -19.34 12.57 -12.58
C CYS A 260 -19.40 12.44 -11.05
N GLN A 261 -18.42 13.00 -10.34
CA GLN A 261 -18.32 12.85 -8.89
C GLN A 261 -19.10 13.93 -8.13
N THR A 262 -19.97 13.50 -7.22
CA THR A 262 -20.74 14.34 -6.30
C THR A 262 -20.29 14.09 -4.86
N PRO A 263 -19.52 15.01 -4.26
CA PRO A 263 -19.08 14.92 -2.86
C PRO A 263 -20.23 14.87 -1.86
N ASP A 264 -20.05 14.14 -0.75
CA ASP A 264 -20.93 14.29 0.42
C ASP A 264 -20.43 15.47 1.27
N HIS A 265 -21.10 16.61 1.11
CA HIS A 265 -20.74 17.82 1.82
C HIS A 265 -21.02 17.75 3.33
N ALA A 266 -22.06 17.03 3.75
CA ALA A 266 -22.40 16.89 5.16
C ALA A 266 -21.35 16.04 5.87
N ALA A 267 -20.93 14.92 5.27
CA ALA A 267 -19.85 14.11 5.79
C ALA A 267 -18.53 14.89 5.83
N ARG A 268 -18.18 15.63 4.76
CA ARG A 268 -16.91 16.40 4.72
C ARG A 268 -16.87 17.56 5.72
N ALA A 269 -18.01 18.15 6.06
CA ALA A 269 -18.07 19.22 7.08
C ALA A 269 -17.62 18.73 8.47
N SER A 270 -17.75 17.44 8.75
CA SER A 270 -17.27 16.84 10.00
C SER A 270 -15.74 16.78 10.13
N LEU A 271 -15.01 16.95 9.01
CA LEU A 271 -13.55 16.93 9.02
C LEU A 271 -12.98 18.24 9.59
N PRO A 272 -11.75 18.22 10.13
CA PRO A 272 -11.02 19.45 10.47
C PRO A 272 -10.87 20.37 9.24
N PRO A 273 -10.83 21.70 9.39
CA PRO A 273 -10.79 22.64 8.27
C PRO A 273 -9.72 22.34 7.20
N ALA A 274 -8.55 21.86 7.61
CA ALA A 274 -7.45 21.47 6.71
C ALA A 274 -7.80 20.32 5.74
N PHE A 275 -8.85 19.54 6.03
CA PHE A 275 -9.24 18.36 5.25
C PHE A 275 -10.61 18.49 4.58
N ARG A 276 -11.28 19.64 4.69
CA ARG A 276 -12.62 19.86 4.09
C ARG A 276 -12.59 19.99 2.56
N GLY A 277 -11.41 20.19 1.96
CA GLY A 277 -11.23 20.41 0.52
C GLY A 277 -11.50 21.85 0.08
N VAL A 278 -11.30 22.14 -1.20
CA VAL A 278 -11.60 23.44 -1.81
C VAL A 278 -13.05 23.44 -2.28
N GLN A 279 -13.86 24.38 -1.80
CA GLN A 279 -15.20 24.59 -2.33
C GLN A 279 -15.10 25.18 -3.74
N THR A 280 -15.67 24.50 -4.73
CA THR A 280 -15.74 25.02 -6.10
C THR A 280 -16.84 26.07 -6.19
N ARG A 281 -16.71 27.08 -7.06
CA ARG A 281 -17.72 28.14 -7.28
C ARG A 281 -19.15 27.64 -7.54
N ARG A 282 -19.29 26.45 -8.14
CA ARG A 282 -20.61 25.80 -8.35
C ARG A 282 -21.30 25.44 -7.02
N HIS A 283 -20.51 25.13 -6.00
CA HIS A 283 -20.95 24.83 -4.64
C HIS A 283 -21.50 26.07 -3.93
N GLU A 284 -20.85 27.21 -4.11
CA GLU A 284 -21.34 28.51 -3.60
C GLU A 284 -22.70 28.84 -4.21
N LEU A 285 -22.85 28.63 -5.52
CA LEU A 285 -24.13 28.87 -6.23
C LEU A 285 -25.25 27.92 -5.78
N ASP A 286 -24.95 26.63 -5.57
CA ASP A 286 -25.93 25.67 -5.10
C ASP A 286 -26.38 25.99 -3.65
N GLN A 287 -25.46 26.44 -2.78
CA GLN A 287 -25.80 26.91 -1.43
C GLN A 287 -26.66 28.18 -1.45
N GLU A 288 -26.31 29.15 -2.29
CA GLU A 288 -27.09 30.38 -2.46
C GLU A 288 -28.50 30.10 -3.01
N SER A 289 -28.65 29.10 -3.88
CA SER A 289 -29.96 28.71 -4.43
C SER A 289 -30.86 27.97 -3.44
N GLY A 290 -30.27 27.22 -2.48
CA GLY A 290 -31.00 26.48 -1.46
C GLY A 290 -31.50 27.34 -0.30
N ASP A 291 -30.76 28.40 0.06
CA ASP A 291 -31.14 29.33 1.14
C ASP A 291 -32.16 30.39 0.70
N GLY A 292 -32.36 30.60 -0.60
CA GLY A 292 -33.37 31.52 -1.15
C GLY A 292 -34.81 30.98 -1.19
N GLY A 293 -35.04 29.73 -0.75
CA GLY A 293 -36.33 29.03 -0.82
C GLY A 293 -37.10 28.90 0.50
N ARG A 294 -36.77 29.68 1.53
CA ARG A 294 -37.50 29.70 2.82
C ARG A 294 -38.12 31.05 3.14
#